data_AF-A0A9E5RFR8-F1
#
_entry.id   AF-A0A9E5RFR8-F1
#
_cell.length_a   1.000
_cell.length_b   1.000
_cell.length_c   1.000
_cell.angle_alpha   90.00
_cell.angle_beta   90.00
_cell.angle_gamma   90.00
#
_symmetry.space_group_name_H-M   'P 1'
#
loop_
_entity.id
_entity.type
_entity.pdbx_description
1 polymer ?
#
loop_
_entity_poly.entity_id
_entity_poly.type
_entity_poly.pdbx_seq_one_letter_code
_entity_poly.pdbx_strand_id
1 'polypeptide(L)'
;MNFINYISLDSALWVVRNLEDAAIPLDLHVALGGSCLISGESNKDVDVFVYPRYNRTVHRPTIDKFVEAAGLVVINDYLWPNPIEYGYKPLLICSYKEKIRVDLFVISYFPGLTEADEI
;
A
#
# COMPACT_ATOMS: atom_id res chain seq x y z
N MET A 1 -9.23 9.72 -16.59
CA MET A 1 -10.12 9.37 -15.46
C MET A 1 -10.37 10.62 -14.65
N ASN A 2 -11.62 10.96 -14.34
CA ASN A 2 -11.94 12.06 -13.42
C ASN A 2 -12.14 11.46 -12.03
N PHE A 3 -11.19 11.70 -11.12
CA PHE A 3 -11.32 11.28 -9.72
C PHE A 3 -12.32 12.16 -8.96
N ILE A 4 -12.80 11.68 -7.81
CA ILE A 4 -13.69 12.46 -6.93
C ILE A 4 -12.98 13.75 -6.48
N ASN A 5 -13.69 14.88 -6.48
CA ASN A 5 -13.15 16.19 -6.11
C ASN A 5 -12.81 16.34 -4.61
N TYR A 6 -13.34 15.46 -3.76
CA TYR A 6 -13.07 15.39 -2.33
C TYR A 6 -13.41 14.00 -1.77
N ILE A 7 -12.57 13.45 -0.90
CA ILE A 7 -12.86 12.23 -0.14
C ILE A 7 -13.04 12.56 1.34
N SER A 8 -14.17 12.16 1.93
CA SER A 8 -14.39 12.28 3.37
C SER A 8 -13.64 11.19 4.14
N LEU A 9 -13.37 11.42 5.43
CA LEU A 9 -12.80 10.39 6.30
C LEU A 9 -13.65 9.11 6.30
N ASP A 10 -14.97 9.22 6.33
CA ASP A 10 -15.87 8.06 6.29
C ASP A 10 -15.73 7.26 4.98
N SER A 11 -15.55 7.96 3.87
CA SER A 11 -15.34 7.33 2.55
C SER A 11 -13.98 6.65 2.51
N ALA A 12 -12.93 7.28 3.05
CA ALA A 12 -11.59 6.71 3.17
C ALA A 12 -11.59 5.45 4.05
N LEU A 13 -12.26 5.50 5.21
CA LEU A 13 -12.42 4.35 6.10
C LEU A 13 -13.20 3.21 5.44
N TRP A 14 -14.22 3.53 4.64
CA TRP A 14 -14.93 2.51 3.88
C TRP A 14 -14.01 1.85 2.84
N VAL A 15 -13.21 2.61 2.09
CA VAL A 15 -12.23 2.04 1.16
C VAL A 15 -11.26 1.13 1.90
N VAL A 16 -10.64 1.60 2.99
CA VAL A 16 -9.66 0.82 3.77
C VAL A 16 -10.25 -0.48 4.31
N ARG A 17 -11.50 -0.49 4.78
CA ARG A 17 -12.17 -1.72 5.22
C ARG A 17 -12.35 -2.74 4.09
N ASN A 18 -12.71 -2.28 2.89
CA ASN A 18 -12.82 -3.18 1.73
C ASN A 18 -11.45 -3.70 1.29
N LEU A 19 -10.40 -2.87 1.41
CA LEU A 19 -9.02 -3.31 1.17
C LEU A 19 -8.57 -4.34 2.22
N GLU A 20 -8.92 -4.14 3.50
CA GLU A 20 -8.61 -5.09 4.57
C GLU A 20 -9.22 -6.47 4.32
N ASP A 21 -10.44 -6.54 3.77
CA ASP A 21 -11.08 -7.81 3.40
C ASP A 21 -10.26 -8.59 2.36
N ALA A 22 -9.62 -7.90 1.42
CA ALA A 22 -8.70 -8.50 0.44
C ALA A 22 -7.31 -8.81 1.02
N ALA A 23 -6.90 -8.11 2.08
CA ALA A 23 -5.62 -8.28 2.75
C ALA A 23 -5.60 -9.50 3.68
N ILE A 24 -6.70 -9.79 4.37
CA ILE A 24 -6.81 -10.88 5.35
C ILE A 24 -6.35 -12.25 4.80
N PRO A 25 -6.81 -12.71 3.62
CA PRO A 25 -6.39 -14.02 3.07
C PRO A 25 -4.90 -14.10 2.74
N LEU A 26 -4.23 -12.95 2.62
CA LEU A 26 -2.82 -12.83 2.27
C LEU A 26 -1.92 -12.55 3.47
N ASP A 27 -2.48 -12.61 4.69
CA ASP A 27 -1.77 -12.31 5.94
C ASP A 27 -1.23 -10.87 5.99
N LEU A 28 -1.94 -9.96 5.32
CA LEU A 28 -1.64 -8.53 5.27
C LEU A 28 -2.60 -7.74 6.19
N HIS A 29 -2.21 -6.52 6.49
CA HIS A 29 -2.98 -5.51 7.18
C HIS A 29 -2.89 -4.18 6.42
N VAL A 30 -4.00 -3.45 6.42
CA VAL A 30 -4.15 -2.16 5.77
C VAL A 30 -4.39 -1.09 6.84
N ALA A 31 -3.56 -0.06 6.85
CA ALA A 31 -3.75 1.12 7.69
C ALA A 31 -4.00 2.36 6.84
N LEU A 32 -4.95 3.19 7.28
CA LEU A 32 -5.20 4.50 6.69
C LEU A 32 -4.06 5.46 7.07
N GLY A 33 -3.47 6.12 6.06
CA GLY A 33 -2.54 7.22 6.25
C GLY A 33 -3.25 8.53 6.57
N GLY A 34 -2.60 9.40 7.35
CA GLY A 34 -3.12 10.72 7.72
C GLY A 34 -2.58 11.88 6.89
N SER A 35 -1.77 11.61 5.86
CA SER A 35 -1.10 12.62 5.03
C SER A 35 -0.66 11.99 3.70
N CYS A 36 -0.46 12.82 2.68
CA CYS A 36 0.07 12.43 1.37
C CYS A 36 1.32 11.56 1.46
N LEU A 37 1.24 10.33 0.96
CA LEU A 37 2.39 9.44 0.73
C LEU A 37 3.13 9.79 -0.56
N ILE A 38 2.43 10.37 -1.54
CA ILE A 38 3.00 11.07 -2.70
C ILE A 38 2.53 12.52 -2.68
N SER A 39 3.42 13.44 -3.07
CA SER A 39 3.05 14.83 -3.34
C SER A 39 1.86 14.90 -4.30
N GLY A 40 0.69 15.32 -3.80
CA GLY A 40 -0.57 15.27 -4.54
C GLY A 40 -1.71 15.97 -3.80
N GLU A 41 -2.93 15.76 -4.28
CA GLU A 41 -4.14 16.34 -3.70
C GLU A 41 -4.66 15.45 -2.56
N SER A 42 -4.12 15.59 -1.34
CA SER A 42 -4.45 14.76 -0.13
C SER A 42 -5.94 14.61 0.16
N ASN A 43 -6.73 15.53 -0.37
CA ASN A 43 -8.17 15.59 -0.21
C ASN A 43 -8.92 14.78 -1.28
N LYS A 44 -8.24 14.13 -2.23
CA LYS A 44 -8.82 13.37 -3.35
C LYS A 44 -8.28 11.95 -3.47
N ASP A 45 -7.27 11.60 -2.68
CA ASP A 45 -6.68 10.27 -2.61
C ASP A 45 -6.84 9.62 -1.23
N VAL A 46 -6.68 8.31 -1.21
CA VAL A 46 -6.57 7.52 0.02
C VAL A 46 -5.15 7.01 0.12
N ASP A 47 -4.42 7.53 1.09
CA ASP A 47 -3.11 7.02 1.47
C ASP A 47 -3.29 5.75 2.30
N VAL A 48 -2.69 4.64 1.88
CA VAL A 48 -2.76 3.36 2.60
C VAL A 48 -1.40 2.74 2.79
N PHE A 49 -1.16 2.24 3.99
CA PHE A 49 -0.03 1.39 4.31
C PHE A 49 -0.48 -0.06 4.25
N VAL A 50 0.26 -0.91 3.56
CA VAL A 50 0.03 -2.36 3.51
C VAL A 50 1.24 -3.08 4.07
N TYR A 51 1.04 -3.93 5.07
CA TYR A 51 2.12 -4.59 5.78
C TYR A 51 1.70 -5.96 6.29
N PRO A 52 2.63 -6.89 6.54
CA PRO A 52 2.29 -8.22 7.03
C PRO A 52 1.81 -8.16 8.48
N ARG A 53 0.81 -8.97 8.85
CA ARG A 53 0.27 -9.03 10.22
C ARG A 53 1.28 -9.51 11.26
N TYR A 54 2.23 -10.32 10.81
CA TYR A 54 3.33 -10.82 11.60
C TYR A 54 4.65 -10.32 11.02
N ASN A 55 5.76 -10.44 11.77
CA ASN A 55 7.12 -10.07 11.33
C ASN A 55 7.64 -10.98 10.20
N ARG A 56 6.96 -10.97 9.05
CA ARG A 56 7.23 -11.76 7.85
C ARG A 56 7.67 -10.83 6.73
N THR A 57 8.36 -11.37 5.75
CA THR A 57 8.69 -10.64 4.53
C THR A 57 7.53 -10.73 3.56
N VAL A 58 7.13 -9.58 3.00
CA VAL A 58 6.17 -9.51 1.91
C VAL A 58 6.92 -9.43 0.59
N HIS A 59 6.63 -10.37 -0.30
CA HIS A 59 7.19 -10.42 -1.65
C HIS A 59 6.21 -9.81 -2.66
N ARG A 60 6.74 -9.33 -3.79
CA ARG A 60 5.95 -8.71 -4.86
C ARG A 60 4.75 -9.57 -5.33
N PRO A 61 4.85 -10.89 -5.52
CA PRO A 61 3.69 -11.71 -5.89
C PRO A 61 2.53 -11.67 -4.89
N THR A 62 2.79 -11.45 -3.61
CA THR A 62 1.74 -11.27 -2.60
C THR A 62 1.03 -9.93 -2.79
N ILE A 63 1.77 -8.88 -3.16
CA ILE A 63 1.21 -7.56 -3.46
C ILE A 63 0.38 -7.59 -4.74
N ASP A 64 0.84 -8.29 -5.78
CA ASP A 64 0.08 -8.41 -7.03
C ASP A 64 -1.25 -9.13 -6.78
N LYS A 65 -1.25 -10.20 -5.98
CA LYS A 65 -2.48 -10.89 -5.54
C LYS A 65 -3.40 -9.98 -4.72
N PHE A 66 -2.82 -9.15 -3.86
CA PHE A 66 -3.60 -8.19 -3.08
C PHE A 66 -4.28 -7.17 -3.99
N VAL A 67 -3.55 -6.58 -4.93
CA VAL A 67 -4.07 -5.61 -5.90
C VAL A 67 -5.21 -6.22 -6.71
N GLU A 68 -5.03 -7.44 -7.21
CA GLU A 68 -6.06 -8.19 -7.94
C GLU A 68 -7.31 -8.44 -7.08
N ALA A 69 -7.12 -9.00 -5.87
CA ALA A 69 -8.23 -9.32 -4.96
C ALA A 69 -8.98 -8.07 -4.49
N ALA A 70 -8.29 -6.95 -4.32
CA ALA A 70 -8.86 -5.66 -3.94
C ALA A 70 -9.58 -4.95 -5.10
N GLY A 71 -9.48 -5.48 -6.34
CA GLY A 71 -10.01 -4.81 -7.53
C GLY A 71 -9.34 -3.46 -7.81
N LEU A 72 -8.05 -3.35 -7.45
CA LEU A 72 -7.23 -2.17 -7.71
C LEU A 72 -6.65 -2.26 -9.13
N VAL A 73 -6.67 -1.14 -9.84
CA VAL A 73 -5.97 -0.99 -11.12
C VAL A 73 -4.72 -0.18 -10.88
N VAL A 74 -3.53 -0.75 -11.12
CA VAL A 74 -2.27 -0.03 -10.98
C VAL A 74 -2.15 1.02 -12.10
N ILE A 75 -2.05 2.29 -11.71
CA ILE A 75 -1.82 3.44 -12.58
C ILE A 75 -0.32 3.67 -12.72
N ASN A 76 0.41 3.59 -11.60
CA ASN A 76 1.85 3.76 -11.58
C ASN A 76 2.49 2.86 -10.52
N ASP A 77 3.70 2.42 -10.78
CA ASP A 77 4.49 1.55 -9.92
C ASP A 77 5.85 2.22 -9.67
N TYR A 78 5.93 2.94 -8.57
CA TYR A 78 7.18 3.56 -8.14
C TYR A 78 7.97 2.55 -7.32
N LEU A 79 8.94 1.94 -7.98
CA LEU A 79 10.08 1.35 -7.28
C LEU A 79 10.96 2.51 -6.85
N TRP A 80 10.93 2.86 -5.56
CA TRP A 80 11.81 3.90 -5.04
C TRP A 80 13.26 3.52 -5.37
N PRO A 81 14.05 4.39 -6.02
CA PRO A 81 15.39 4.05 -6.52
C PRO A 81 16.37 4.07 -5.35
N ASN A 82 16.29 3.04 -4.52
CA ASN A 82 17.35 2.48 -3.70
C ASN A 82 16.67 1.46 -2.78
N PRO A 83 17.09 0.19 -2.75
CA PRO A 83 16.97 -0.57 -1.53
C PRO A 83 17.82 0.19 -0.50
N ILE A 84 17.19 1.09 0.26
CA ILE A 84 17.71 1.40 1.58
C ILE A 84 17.86 0.02 2.24
N GLU A 85 18.91 -0.22 2.99
CA GLU A 85 19.29 -1.46 3.73
C GLU A 85 18.15 -2.20 4.50
N TYR A 86 16.91 -1.72 4.43
CA TYR A 86 15.75 -2.05 5.24
C TYR A 86 14.49 -2.45 4.42
N GLY A 87 14.60 -2.90 3.17
CA GLY A 87 13.56 -3.71 2.50
C GLY A 87 12.83 -3.11 1.27
N TYR A 88 11.95 -3.93 0.69
CA TYR A 88 11.14 -3.62 -0.50
C TYR A 88 10.02 -2.63 -0.16
N LYS A 89 10.07 -1.44 -0.76
CA LYS A 89 9.08 -0.36 -0.56
C LYS A 89 8.48 0.10 -1.90
N PRO A 90 7.68 -0.74 -2.58
CA PRO A 90 6.93 -0.28 -3.73
C PRO A 90 5.87 0.71 -3.26
N LEU A 91 5.77 1.80 -3.98
CA LEU A 91 4.67 2.75 -3.87
C LEU A 91 3.84 2.60 -5.14
N LEU A 92 2.67 1.97 -4.99
CA LEU A 92 1.74 1.77 -6.09
C LEU A 92 0.70 2.90 -6.06
N ILE A 93 0.56 3.62 -7.17
CA ILE A 93 -0.61 4.45 -7.38
C ILE A 93 -1.66 3.58 -8.04
N CYS A 94 -2.80 3.41 -7.39
CA CYS A 94 -3.90 2.60 -7.88
C CYS A 94 -5.16 3.43 -8.09
N SER A 95 -6.05 2.93 -8.95
CA SER A 95 -7.44 3.32 -9.02
C SER A 95 -8.29 2.26 -8.33
N TYR A 96 -9.14 2.68 -7.39
CA TYR A 96 -10.18 1.86 -6.78
C TYR A 96 -11.54 2.23 -7.36
N LYS A 97 -12.25 1.22 -7.89
CA LYS A 97 -13.58 1.37 -8.53
C LYS A 97 -13.62 2.52 -9.55
N GLU A 98 -12.52 2.72 -10.28
CA GLU A 98 -12.36 3.73 -11.33
C GLU A 98 -12.50 5.21 -10.89
N LYS A 99 -12.64 5.47 -9.59
CA LYS A 99 -13.07 6.77 -9.07
C LYS A 99 -12.20 7.34 -7.97
N ILE A 100 -11.48 6.48 -7.26
CA ILE A 100 -10.69 6.87 -6.08
C ILE A 100 -9.24 6.51 -6.36
N ARG A 101 -8.35 7.50 -6.25
CA ARG A 101 -6.91 7.25 -6.26
C ARG A 101 -6.51 6.68 -4.89
N VAL A 102 -5.77 5.60 -4.90
CA VAL A 102 -5.22 4.97 -3.70
C VAL A 102 -3.70 4.95 -3.83
N ASP A 103 -3.01 5.64 -2.92
CA ASP A 103 -1.56 5.62 -2.83
C ASP A 103 -1.17 4.53 -1.84
N LEU A 104 -0.66 3.43 -2.36
CA LEU A 104 -0.39 2.22 -1.61
C LEU A 104 1.09 2.10 -1.32
N PHE A 105 1.45 2.22 -0.05
CA PHE A 105 2.80 2.04 0.45
C PHE A 105 2.95 0.67 1.10
N VAL A 106 3.75 -0.20 0.49
CA VAL A 106 4.00 -1.53 1.06
C VAL A 106 5.19 -1.48 2.00
N ILE A 107 5.01 -1.98 3.22
CA ILE A 107 6.07 -2.20 4.19
C ILE A 107 6.38 -3.69 4.21
N SER A 108 7.59 -4.05 3.80
CA SER A 108 8.11 -5.41 3.95
C SER A 108 9.08 -5.46 5.12
N TYR A 109 8.91 -6.41 6.05
CA TYR A 109 9.84 -6.65 7.15
C TYR A 109 10.85 -7.73 6.77
N PHE A 110 12.14 -7.50 7.04
CA PHE A 110 13.19 -8.52 6.95
C PHE A 110 13.73 -8.79 8.36
N PRO A 111 13.49 -9.97 8.96
CA PRO A 111 14.20 -10.38 10.17
C PRO A 111 15.63 -10.76 9.77
N GLY A 112 16.63 -9.93 10.08
CA GLY A 112 18.03 -10.36 9.90
C GLY A 112 19.10 -9.29 9.62
N LEU A 113 19.07 -8.13 10.26
CA LEU A 113 20.28 -7.32 10.44
C LEU A 113 20.31 -6.77 11.87
N THR A 114 20.54 -7.65 12.83
CA THR A 114 21.50 -7.29 13.89
C THR A 114 22.88 -7.32 13.24
N GLU A 115 23.80 -6.44 13.63
CA GLU A 115 25.17 -6.23 13.09
C GLU A 115 26.12 -7.48 13.09
N ALA A 116 25.63 -8.69 12.87
CA ALA A 116 26.35 -9.95 13.05
C ALA A 116 26.60 -10.76 11.77
N ASP A 117 26.09 -10.32 10.61
CA ASP A 117 26.25 -11.04 9.33
C ASP A 117 27.22 -10.34 8.35
N GLU A 118 28.17 -9.54 8.86
CA GLU A 118 29.41 -9.23 8.14
C GLU A 118 30.43 -10.35 8.38
N ILE A 119 30.50 -11.32 7.47
CA ILE A 119 31.69 -12.18 7.25
C ILE A 119 32.00 -12.21 5.75
#